data_AF-A0A0S2W677-F1
#
_entry.id   AF-A0A0S2W677-F1
#
_cell.length_a   1.000
_cell.length_b   1.000
_cell.length_c   1.000
_cell.angle_alpha   90.00
_cell.angle_beta   90.00
_cell.angle_gamma   90.00
#
_symmetry.space_group_name_H-M   'P 1'
#
loop_
_entity.id
_entity.type
_entity.pdbx_description
1 polymer ?
#
loop_
_entity_poly.entity_id
_entity_poly.type
_entity_poly.pdbx_seq_one_letter_code
_entity_poly.pdbx_strand_id
1 'polypeptide(L)'
;MGLMIKYVDFLNAWNAEEPVDFSAVEDFWAEQVREYFRNQPFVLTADTSKTIGANLDELFEQAKKRQKQNPGTQYLGTVLQHLVAAKLCLIMPEGSFEIHGASVADGPTDRNGDFVINSTIIHCTTMPGVLLIEKCKANLRGGCHPVIITIFDRVHTALNLAEDAGLAGRVEVWDIQQFLSANVYEHSLFDEAKRNSTLSDIISRYNNIVLEAETDPSLRIEFEAR
;
A
#
# COMPACT_ATOMS: atom_id res chain seq x y z
N MET A 1 -14.38 -5.26 -28.30
CA MET A 1 -15.69 -4.65 -28.68
C MET A 1 -16.77 -5.70 -28.95
N GLY A 2 -16.51 -6.78 -29.70
CA GLY A 2 -17.56 -7.78 -30.03
C GLY A 2 -18.16 -8.57 -28.86
N LEU A 3 -17.42 -8.83 -27.78
CA LEU A 3 -17.98 -9.52 -26.60
C LEU A 3 -18.96 -8.63 -25.82
N MET A 4 -18.67 -7.33 -25.73
CA MET A 4 -19.54 -6.36 -25.06
C MET A 4 -20.89 -6.22 -25.80
N ILE A 5 -20.85 -6.16 -27.14
CA ILE A 5 -22.06 -6.11 -27.96
C ILE A 5 -22.90 -7.37 -27.80
N LYS A 6 -22.28 -8.56 -27.90
CA LYS A 6 -22.98 -9.84 -27.67
C LYS A 6 -23.62 -9.93 -26.29
N TYR A 7 -22.96 -9.37 -25.27
CA TYR A 7 -23.49 -9.37 -23.92
C TYR A 7 -24.70 -8.45 -23.78
N VAL A 8 -24.66 -7.26 -24.39
CA VAL A 8 -25.81 -6.35 -24.46
C VAL A 8 -26.97 -6.99 -25.24
N ASP A 9 -26.69 -7.66 -26.35
CA ASP A 9 -27.72 -8.38 -27.14
C ASP A 9 -28.36 -9.50 -26.32
N PHE A 10 -27.56 -10.24 -25.54
CA PHE A 10 -28.05 -11.25 -24.60
C PHE A 10 -28.96 -10.65 -23.53
N LEU A 11 -28.56 -9.53 -22.91
CA LEU A 11 -29.38 -8.85 -21.90
C LEU A 11 -30.69 -8.31 -22.48
N ASN A 12 -30.66 -7.76 -23.70
CA ASN A 12 -31.86 -7.29 -24.39
C ASN A 12 -32.83 -8.43 -24.71
N ALA A 13 -32.31 -9.59 -25.14
CA ALA A 13 -33.12 -10.77 -25.39
C ALA A 13 -33.75 -11.31 -24.10
N TRP A 14 -32.97 -11.41 -23.02
CA TRP A 14 -33.49 -11.84 -21.72
C TRP A 14 -34.57 -10.89 -21.20
N ASN A 15 -34.34 -9.58 -21.28
CA ASN A 15 -35.30 -8.58 -20.81
C ASN A 15 -36.63 -8.56 -21.60
N ALA A 16 -36.64 -9.07 -22.83
CA ALA A 16 -37.85 -9.22 -23.62
C ALA A 16 -38.71 -10.42 -23.18
N GLU A 17 -38.11 -11.42 -22.52
CA GLU A 17 -38.81 -12.60 -21.97
C GLU A 17 -39.28 -12.35 -20.53
N GLU A 18 -38.42 -11.76 -19.69
CA GLU A 18 -38.71 -11.38 -18.31
C GLU A 18 -37.90 -10.15 -17.88
N PRO A 19 -38.40 -9.28 -16.99
CA PRO A 19 -37.65 -8.10 -16.56
C PRO A 19 -36.31 -8.49 -15.93
N VAL A 20 -35.21 -7.97 -16.49
CA VAL A 20 -33.86 -8.20 -15.96
C VAL A 20 -33.63 -7.30 -14.75
N ASP A 21 -33.16 -7.90 -13.66
CA ASP A 21 -32.61 -7.15 -12.52
C ASP A 21 -31.17 -6.72 -12.82
N PHE A 22 -31.01 -5.48 -13.27
CA PHE A 22 -29.69 -4.94 -13.59
C PHE A 22 -28.78 -4.83 -12.37
N SER A 23 -29.32 -4.67 -11.16
CA SER A 23 -28.51 -4.64 -9.94
C SER A 23 -27.92 -6.02 -9.66
N ALA A 24 -28.71 -7.09 -9.77
CA ALA A 24 -28.21 -8.45 -9.64
C ALA A 24 -27.17 -8.81 -10.70
N VAL A 25 -27.35 -8.33 -11.94
CA VAL A 25 -26.38 -8.52 -13.03
C VAL A 25 -25.07 -7.77 -12.76
N GLU A 26 -25.14 -6.52 -12.32
CA GLU A 26 -23.97 -5.73 -11.95
C GLU A 26 -23.20 -6.38 -10.79
N ASP A 27 -23.91 -6.81 -9.74
CA ASP A 27 -23.33 -7.52 -8.59
C ASP A 27 -22.63 -8.81 -9.01
N PHE A 28 -23.23 -9.60 -9.92
CA PHE A 28 -22.60 -10.80 -10.46
C PHE A 28 -21.27 -10.50 -11.16
N TRP A 29 -21.24 -9.52 -12.07
CA TRP A 29 -19.99 -9.18 -12.77
C TRP A 29 -18.96 -8.56 -11.87
N ALA A 30 -19.37 -7.70 -10.94
CA ALA A 30 -18.48 -7.17 -9.92
C ALA A 30 -17.83 -8.31 -9.13
N GLU A 31 -18.61 -9.34 -8.78
CA GLU A 31 -18.09 -10.51 -8.07
C GLU A 31 -17.15 -11.36 -8.95
N GLN A 32 -17.46 -11.58 -10.22
CA GLN A 32 -16.55 -12.30 -11.14
C GLN A 32 -15.21 -11.58 -11.32
N VAL A 33 -15.23 -10.25 -11.39
CA VAL A 33 -14.01 -9.43 -11.40
C VAL A 33 -13.24 -9.59 -10.08
N ARG A 34 -13.93 -9.53 -8.93
CA ARG A 34 -13.30 -9.77 -7.63
C ARG A 34 -12.68 -11.17 -7.55
N GLU A 35 -13.38 -12.22 -7.99
CA GLU A 35 -12.85 -13.59 -8.01
C GLU A 35 -11.62 -13.73 -8.90
N TYR A 36 -11.63 -13.15 -10.09
CA TYR A 36 -10.46 -13.14 -10.99
C TYR A 36 -9.23 -12.55 -10.30
N PHE A 37 -9.38 -11.40 -9.63
CA PHE A 37 -8.28 -10.73 -8.95
C PHE A 37 -7.91 -11.35 -7.60
N ARG A 38 -8.86 -11.97 -6.87
CA ARG A 38 -8.55 -12.82 -5.70
C ARG A 38 -7.63 -13.97 -6.06
N ASN A 39 -7.70 -14.45 -7.30
CA ASN A 39 -6.81 -15.48 -7.83
C ASN A 39 -5.47 -14.93 -8.36
N GLN A 40 -5.22 -13.62 -8.21
CA GLN A 40 -3.96 -12.98 -8.60
C GLN A 40 -3.39 -12.09 -7.48
N PRO A 41 -3.23 -12.60 -6.23
CA PRO A 41 -2.58 -11.84 -5.18
C PRO A 41 -1.11 -11.58 -5.54
N PHE A 42 -0.47 -10.68 -4.81
CA PHE A 42 0.99 -10.69 -4.72
C PHE A 42 1.43 -11.86 -3.83
N VAL A 43 2.66 -12.35 -3.99
CA VAL A 43 3.20 -13.43 -3.16
C VAL A 43 4.44 -12.94 -2.43
N LEU A 44 4.43 -13.04 -1.10
CA LEU A 44 5.63 -12.88 -0.29
C LEU A 44 6.17 -14.25 0.10
N THR A 45 7.29 -14.64 -0.52
CA THR A 45 8.01 -15.87 -0.15
C THR A 45 9.00 -15.55 0.97
N ALA A 46 8.79 -16.13 2.15
CA ALA A 46 9.70 -16.01 3.29
C ALA A 46 10.81 -17.06 3.19
N ASP A 47 11.79 -16.81 2.32
CA ASP A 47 13.00 -17.60 2.20
C ASP A 47 13.97 -17.26 3.35
N THR A 48 14.20 -18.24 4.23
CA THR A 48 15.07 -18.07 5.41
C THR A 48 16.55 -17.88 5.07
N SER A 49 16.97 -18.25 3.85
CA SER A 49 18.33 -18.04 3.35
C SER A 49 18.59 -16.61 2.87
N LYS A 50 17.53 -15.81 2.73
CA LYS A 50 17.60 -14.39 2.34
C LYS A 50 17.37 -13.46 3.53
N THR A 51 17.75 -12.20 3.36
CA THR A 51 17.37 -11.15 4.31
C THR A 51 15.88 -10.83 4.17
N ILE A 52 15.26 -10.33 5.23
CA ILE A 52 13.86 -9.86 5.18
C ILE A 52 13.67 -8.80 4.09
N GLY A 53 14.62 -7.86 3.98
CA GLY A 53 14.64 -6.87 2.91
C GLY A 53 14.62 -7.47 1.50
N ALA A 54 15.41 -8.51 1.25
CA ALA A 54 15.42 -9.18 -0.06
C ALA A 54 14.10 -9.89 -0.38
N ASN A 55 13.43 -10.50 0.62
CA ASN A 55 12.10 -11.07 0.42
C ASN A 55 11.05 -9.98 0.12
N LEU A 56 11.16 -8.82 0.77
CA LEU A 56 10.31 -7.65 0.49
C LEU A 56 10.58 -7.03 -0.89
N ASP A 57 11.83 -7.03 -1.36
CA ASP A 57 12.20 -6.55 -2.69
C ASP A 57 11.49 -7.35 -3.79
N GLU A 58 11.40 -8.68 -3.64
CA GLU A 58 10.67 -9.54 -4.58
C GLU A 58 9.18 -9.19 -4.65
N LEU A 59 8.57 -8.88 -3.50
CA LEU A 59 7.21 -8.37 -3.43
C LEU A 59 7.06 -7.02 -4.14
N PHE A 60 7.99 -6.09 -3.90
CA PHE A 60 7.97 -4.77 -4.54
C PHE A 60 8.19 -4.84 -6.05
N GLU A 61 9.02 -5.75 -6.54
CA GLU A 61 9.18 -5.98 -7.97
C GLU A 61 7.90 -6.54 -8.62
N GLN A 62 7.15 -7.39 -7.91
CA GLN A 62 5.82 -7.82 -8.38
C GLN A 62 4.86 -6.63 -8.50
N ALA A 63 4.81 -5.75 -7.49
CA ALA A 63 3.96 -4.55 -7.52
C ALA A 63 4.37 -3.59 -8.66
N LYS A 64 5.67 -3.36 -8.86
CA LYS A 64 6.19 -2.57 -10.00
C LYS A 64 5.80 -3.17 -11.34
N LYS A 65 5.91 -4.49 -11.49
CA LYS A 65 5.55 -5.19 -12.72
C LYS A 65 4.06 -5.04 -13.02
N ARG A 66 3.20 -5.22 -12.01
CA ARG A 66 1.74 -5.03 -12.15
C ARG A 66 1.37 -3.60 -12.51
N GLN A 67 2.03 -2.62 -11.89
CA GLN A 67 1.86 -1.20 -12.22
C GLN A 67 2.25 -0.86 -13.66
N LYS A 68 3.31 -1.46 -14.21
CA LYS A 68 3.67 -1.31 -15.63
C LYS A 68 2.63 -1.91 -16.58
N GLN A 69 1.97 -2.99 -16.17
CA GLN A 69 0.94 -3.67 -16.96
C GLN A 69 -0.42 -2.97 -16.91
N ASN A 70 -0.70 -2.26 -15.81
CA ASN A 70 -1.94 -1.53 -15.58
C ASN A 70 -1.64 -0.03 -15.30
N PRO A 71 -1.29 0.76 -16.33
CA PRO A 71 -1.04 2.18 -16.16
C PRO A 71 -2.26 2.90 -15.60
N GLY A 72 -2.05 3.81 -14.65
CA GLY A 72 -3.12 4.56 -13.97
C GLY A 72 -3.34 4.17 -12.51
N THR A 73 -2.88 2.97 -12.10
CA THR A 73 -2.95 2.51 -10.70
C THR A 73 -1.56 2.50 -10.07
N GLN A 74 -1.43 3.04 -8.86
CA GLN A 74 -0.16 3.15 -8.13
C GLN A 74 0.08 1.95 -7.21
N TYR A 75 0.12 0.73 -7.75
CA TYR A 75 0.24 -0.51 -6.95
C TYR A 75 1.38 -0.47 -5.94
N LEU A 76 2.59 -0.06 -6.34
CA LEU A 76 3.72 -0.04 -5.41
C LEU A 76 3.52 0.99 -4.29
N GLY A 77 2.94 2.15 -4.62
CA GLY A 77 2.64 3.20 -3.64
C GLY A 77 1.63 2.71 -2.60
N THR A 78 0.55 2.08 -3.04
CA THR A 78 -0.49 1.51 -2.18
C THR A 78 0.08 0.39 -1.29
N VAL A 79 0.85 -0.55 -1.86
CA VAL A 79 1.51 -1.62 -1.09
C VAL A 79 2.44 -1.03 -0.03
N LEU A 80 3.25 -0.03 -0.38
CA LEU A 80 4.17 0.62 0.55
C LEU A 80 3.41 1.29 1.71
N GLN A 81 2.39 2.09 1.40
CA GLN A 81 1.57 2.78 2.41
C GLN A 81 0.90 1.80 3.37
N HIS A 82 0.27 0.75 2.85
CA HIS A 82 -0.43 -0.22 3.69
C HIS A 82 0.50 -1.11 4.51
N LEU A 83 1.73 -1.38 4.03
CA LEU A 83 2.73 -2.05 4.86
C LEU A 83 3.23 -1.17 6.00
N VAL A 84 3.37 0.15 5.77
CA VAL A 84 3.64 1.11 6.84
C VAL A 84 2.51 1.10 7.85
N ALA A 85 1.25 1.17 7.41
CA ALA A 85 0.08 1.09 8.29
C ALA A 85 0.07 -0.22 9.10
N ALA A 86 0.30 -1.37 8.46
CA ALA A 86 0.34 -2.67 9.11
C ALA A 86 1.38 -2.74 10.23
N LYS A 87 2.58 -2.18 9.99
CA LYS A 87 3.60 -2.04 11.02
C LYS A 87 3.17 -1.08 12.15
N LEU A 88 2.59 0.07 11.82
CA LEU A 88 2.11 1.01 12.84
C LEU A 88 1.04 0.38 13.73
N CYS A 89 0.12 -0.41 13.17
CA CYS A 89 -0.88 -1.16 13.93
C CYS A 89 -0.29 -2.20 14.89
N LEU A 90 0.96 -2.65 14.72
CA LEU A 90 1.62 -3.56 15.66
C LEU A 90 2.10 -2.87 16.92
N ILE A 91 2.49 -1.60 16.82
CA ILE A 91 3.18 -0.87 17.89
C ILE A 91 2.31 0.23 18.52
N MET A 92 1.26 0.65 17.82
CA MET A 92 0.37 1.72 18.26
C MET A 92 -0.95 1.16 18.83
N PRO A 93 -1.57 1.85 19.81
CA PRO A 93 -2.92 1.53 20.25
C PRO A 93 -3.93 1.60 19.11
N GLU A 94 -4.98 0.78 19.19
CA GLU A 94 -6.09 0.81 18.23
C GLU A 94 -6.75 2.20 18.20
N GLY A 95 -7.11 2.68 17.00
CA GLY A 95 -7.73 4.01 16.81
C GLY A 95 -6.80 5.21 17.01
N SER A 96 -5.48 5.00 17.14
CA SER A 96 -4.52 6.10 17.33
C SER A 96 -4.15 6.87 16.06
N PHE A 97 -4.50 6.34 14.89
CA PHE A 97 -4.30 6.99 13.59
C PHE A 97 -5.34 6.49 12.59
N GLU A 98 -5.58 7.26 11.53
CA GLU A 98 -6.50 6.91 10.46
C GLU A 98 -5.75 6.21 9.31
N ILE A 99 -6.40 5.22 8.70
CA ILE A 99 -5.92 4.56 7.49
C ILE A 99 -6.91 4.90 6.37
N HIS A 100 -6.39 5.25 5.22
CA HIS A 100 -7.17 5.66 4.07
C HIS A 100 -6.84 4.80 2.86
N GLY A 101 -7.85 4.50 2.05
CA GLY A 101 -7.64 3.85 0.75
C GLY A 101 -6.95 4.78 -0.25
N ALA A 102 -6.18 4.20 -1.16
CA ALA A 102 -5.41 4.90 -2.19
C ALA A 102 -6.28 5.67 -3.19
N SER A 103 -7.55 5.27 -3.34
CA SER A 103 -8.54 5.92 -4.21
C SER A 103 -9.33 7.04 -3.52
N VAL A 104 -9.18 7.22 -2.21
CA VAL A 104 -9.83 8.31 -1.48
C VAL A 104 -9.12 9.60 -1.83
N ALA A 105 -9.64 10.30 -2.84
CA ALA A 105 -9.14 11.58 -3.30
C ALA A 105 -8.88 12.50 -2.11
N ASP A 106 -7.75 13.21 -2.16
CA ASP A 106 -7.50 14.40 -1.34
C ASP A 106 -8.59 15.42 -1.67
N GLY A 107 -9.76 15.30 -1.04
CA GLY A 107 -10.75 16.36 -1.00
C GLY A 107 -10.16 17.60 -0.32
N PRO A 108 -10.93 18.69 -0.11
CA PRO A 108 -10.45 19.88 0.60
C PRO A 108 -10.14 19.61 2.10
N THR A 109 -10.00 18.35 2.50
CA THR A 109 -9.42 17.94 3.76
C THR A 109 -7.91 18.12 3.69
N ASP A 110 -7.43 19.02 4.53
CA ASP A 110 -6.06 19.39 4.87
C ASP A 110 -5.21 18.18 5.33
N ARG A 111 -5.03 17.18 4.45
CA ARG A 111 -4.23 15.99 4.72
C ARG A 111 -2.76 16.39 4.70
N ASN A 112 -2.23 16.59 5.89
CA ASN A 112 -0.83 16.96 6.10
C ASN A 112 0.16 15.83 5.74
N GLY A 113 -0.31 14.57 5.61
CA GLY A 113 0.44 13.39 5.17
C GLY A 113 -0.44 12.13 5.16
N ASP A 114 0.16 10.98 4.85
CA ASP A 114 -0.54 9.68 4.80
C ASP A 114 -0.92 9.16 6.18
N PHE A 115 -0.08 9.44 7.19
CA PHE A 115 -0.38 9.18 8.59
C PHE A 115 -0.05 10.39 9.45
N VAL A 116 -1.02 10.82 10.27
CA VAL A 116 -0.86 11.92 11.23
C VAL A 116 -0.90 11.31 12.63
N ILE A 117 0.24 11.34 13.33
CA ILE A 117 0.40 10.73 14.65
C ILE A 117 0.99 11.79 15.60
N ASN A 118 0.15 12.35 16.46
CA ASN A 118 0.52 13.51 17.29
C ASN A 118 1.10 14.64 16.42
N SER A 119 2.34 15.06 16.68
CA SER A 119 3.07 16.04 15.87
C SER A 119 3.91 15.42 14.74
N THR A 120 3.90 14.09 14.56
CA THR A 120 4.66 13.39 13.51
C THR A 120 3.79 13.15 12.30
N ILE A 121 4.30 13.47 11.11
CA ILE A 121 3.56 13.35 9.85
C ILE A 121 4.33 12.46 8.89
N ILE A 122 3.78 11.29 8.58
CA ILE A 122 4.43 10.29 7.74
C ILE A 122 3.92 10.43 6.31
N HIS A 123 4.84 10.53 5.37
CA HIS A 123 4.60 10.53 3.93
C HIS A 123 5.23 9.29 3.31
N CYS A 124 4.40 8.46 2.71
CA CYS A 124 4.74 7.25 1.98
C CYS A 124 4.84 7.59 0.50
N THR A 125 6.01 7.36 -0.11
CA THR A 125 6.16 7.59 -1.55
C THR A 125 7.16 6.64 -2.17
N THR A 126 6.95 6.30 -3.44
CA THR A 126 7.92 5.54 -4.25
C THR A 126 8.79 6.48 -5.10
N MET A 127 8.43 7.77 -5.15
CA MET A 127 9.09 8.77 -5.96
C MET A 127 8.98 10.13 -5.25
N PRO A 128 9.90 10.43 -4.32
CA PRO A 128 9.95 11.74 -3.67
C PRO A 128 10.19 12.83 -4.72
N GLY A 129 9.52 13.96 -4.55
CA GLY A 129 9.59 15.10 -5.46
C GLY A 129 9.30 16.42 -4.76
N VAL A 130 9.47 17.52 -5.48
CA VAL A 130 9.39 18.89 -4.94
C VAL A 130 8.08 19.16 -4.19
N LEU A 131 6.94 18.66 -4.71
CA LEU A 131 5.64 18.85 -4.07
C LEU A 131 5.58 18.22 -2.66
N LEU A 132 6.17 17.05 -2.48
CA LEU A 132 6.26 16.40 -1.17
C LEU A 132 7.13 17.22 -0.20
N ILE A 133 8.23 17.79 -0.69
CA ILE A 133 9.12 18.62 0.13
C ILE A 133 8.42 19.91 0.57
N GLU A 134 7.63 20.54 -0.31
CA GLU A 134 6.82 21.70 0.08
C GLU A 134 5.75 21.34 1.12
N LYS A 135 5.13 20.15 1.04
CA LYS A 135 4.27 19.64 2.13
C LYS A 135 5.06 19.48 3.44
N CYS A 136 6.26 18.89 3.39
CA CYS A 136 7.12 18.76 4.58
C CYS A 136 7.49 20.12 5.18
N LYS A 137 7.76 21.13 4.34
CA LYS A 137 8.03 22.50 4.76
C LYS A 137 6.83 23.17 5.42
N ALA A 138 5.62 22.94 4.90
CA ALA A 138 4.38 23.40 5.51
C ALA A 138 4.17 22.73 6.89
N ASN A 139 4.38 21.42 6.99
CA ASN A 139 4.31 20.66 8.25
C ASN A 139 5.27 21.24 9.30
N LEU A 140 6.53 21.51 8.90
CA LEU A 140 7.53 22.12 9.79
C LEU A 140 7.13 23.53 10.27
N ARG A 141 6.49 24.34 9.41
CA ARG A 141 5.96 25.65 9.81
C ARG A 141 4.78 25.53 10.78
N GLY A 142 4.00 24.45 10.67
CA GLY A 142 2.93 24.09 11.60
C GLY A 142 3.40 23.49 12.92
N GLY A 143 4.72 23.34 13.13
CA GLY A 143 5.27 22.73 14.35
C GLY A 143 5.25 21.19 14.33
N CYS A 144 5.03 20.57 13.18
CA CYS A 144 5.06 19.12 13.01
C CYS A 144 6.44 18.62 12.55
N HIS A 145 6.69 17.32 12.73
CA HIS A 145 7.91 16.61 12.38
C HIS A 145 7.63 15.64 11.21
N PRO A 146 7.95 16.03 9.96
CA PRO A 146 7.72 15.18 8.81
C PRO A 146 8.73 14.03 8.74
N VAL A 147 8.22 12.86 8.35
CA VAL A 147 8.98 11.65 8.05
C VAL A 147 8.59 11.21 6.64
N ILE A 148 9.58 10.96 5.79
CA ILE A 148 9.38 10.37 4.46
C ILE A 148 9.78 8.91 4.54
N ILE A 149 8.86 8.00 4.20
CA ILE A 149 9.17 6.58 4.02
C ILE A 149 9.12 6.27 2.53
N THR A 150 10.23 5.78 2.00
CA THR A 150 10.41 5.52 0.56
C THR A 150 11.19 4.24 0.31
N ILE A 151 11.25 3.81 -0.94
CA ILE A 151 12.12 2.70 -1.35
C ILE A 151 13.61 3.09 -1.28
N PHE A 152 14.47 2.10 -1.02
CA PHE A 152 15.92 2.25 -0.85
C PHE A 152 16.59 3.19 -1.87
N ASP A 153 16.39 2.94 -3.17
CA ASP A 153 17.00 3.71 -4.26
C ASP A 153 16.65 5.20 -4.26
N ARG A 154 15.61 5.59 -3.52
CA ARG A 154 15.07 6.94 -3.46
C ARG A 154 15.34 7.66 -2.15
N VAL A 155 15.92 7.00 -1.15
CA VAL A 155 16.27 7.62 0.14
C VAL A 155 17.21 8.81 -0.08
N HIS A 156 18.31 8.61 -0.80
CA HIS A 156 19.25 9.70 -1.07
C HIS A 156 18.64 10.82 -1.92
N THR A 157 17.73 10.48 -2.84
CA THR A 157 16.97 11.48 -3.61
C THR A 157 16.12 12.36 -2.70
N ALA A 158 15.36 11.78 -1.76
CA ALA A 158 14.56 12.56 -0.81
C ALA A 158 15.43 13.44 0.10
N LEU A 159 16.57 12.92 0.57
CA LEU A 159 17.52 13.68 1.39
C LEU A 159 18.08 14.89 0.63
N ASN A 160 18.53 14.70 -0.61
CA ASN A 160 19.05 15.81 -1.43
C ASN A 160 17.96 16.86 -1.71
N LEU A 161 16.74 16.43 -2.03
CA LEU A 161 15.62 17.36 -2.24
C LEU A 161 15.28 18.15 -0.96
N ALA A 162 15.39 17.53 0.22
CA ALA A 162 15.19 18.21 1.50
C ALA A 162 16.33 19.19 1.79
N GLU A 163 17.58 18.83 1.49
CA GLU A 163 18.75 19.70 1.61
C GLU A 163 18.64 20.94 0.71
N ASP A 164 18.33 20.74 -0.58
CA ASP A 164 18.14 21.82 -1.56
C ASP A 164 17.04 22.80 -1.14
N ALA A 165 16.02 22.31 -0.43
CA ALA A 165 14.93 23.14 0.11
C ALA A 165 15.25 23.81 1.46
N GLY A 166 16.45 23.63 2.01
CA GLY A 166 16.87 24.16 3.31
C GLY A 166 16.25 23.44 4.51
N LEU A 167 15.88 22.16 4.35
CA LEU A 167 15.27 21.32 5.38
C LEU A 167 16.21 20.21 5.88
N ALA A 168 17.51 20.28 5.56
CA ALA A 168 18.51 19.33 6.02
C ALA A 168 18.45 19.12 7.54
N GLY A 169 18.44 17.85 7.98
CA GLY A 169 18.35 17.48 9.40
C GLY A 169 17.01 17.79 10.07
N ARG A 170 15.99 18.23 9.32
CA ARG A 170 14.64 18.55 9.84
C ARG A 170 13.54 17.63 9.31
N VAL A 171 13.87 16.79 8.33
CA VAL A 171 12.99 15.79 7.74
C VAL A 171 13.68 14.44 7.86
N GLU A 172 13.03 13.48 8.50
CA GLU A 172 13.49 12.10 8.54
C GLU A 172 13.21 11.42 7.19
N VAL A 173 14.12 10.57 6.73
CA VAL A 173 13.92 9.77 5.51
C VAL A 173 14.29 8.33 5.81
N TRP A 174 13.33 7.42 5.73
CA TRP A 174 13.51 6.00 6.02
C TRP A 174 13.28 5.15 4.78
N ASP A 175 14.12 4.12 4.66
CA ASP A 175 13.93 3.02 3.73
C ASP A 175 12.83 2.08 4.26
N ILE A 176 11.82 1.79 3.43
CA ILE A 176 10.71 0.92 3.83
C ILE A 176 11.19 -0.51 4.13
N GLN A 177 12.14 -1.06 3.38
CA GLN A 177 12.66 -2.41 3.63
C GLN A 177 13.33 -2.50 5.01
N GLN A 178 14.19 -1.53 5.35
CA GLN A 178 14.82 -1.43 6.67
C GLN A 178 13.79 -1.18 7.76
N PHE A 179 12.82 -0.30 7.53
CA PHE A 179 11.74 0.00 8.47
C PHE A 179 10.97 -1.28 8.83
N LEU A 180 10.56 -2.08 7.84
CA LEU A 180 9.85 -3.34 8.09
C LEU A 180 10.77 -4.42 8.68
N SER A 181 12.01 -4.54 8.16
CA SER A 181 12.98 -5.53 8.64
C SER A 181 13.29 -5.36 10.12
N ALA A 182 13.51 -4.11 10.57
CA ALA A 182 13.74 -3.81 11.98
C ALA A 182 12.59 -4.33 12.86
N ASN A 183 11.35 -4.14 12.43
CA ASN A 183 10.19 -4.61 13.16
C ASN A 183 10.12 -6.14 13.23
N VAL A 184 10.44 -6.84 12.14
CA VAL A 184 10.52 -8.30 12.15
C VAL A 184 11.56 -8.78 13.15
N TYR A 185 12.76 -8.21 13.17
CA TYR A 185 13.81 -8.59 14.11
C TYR A 185 13.46 -8.25 15.57
N GLU A 186 12.90 -7.08 15.83
CA GLU A 186 12.49 -6.64 17.16
C GLU A 186 11.40 -7.57 17.74
N HIS A 187 10.36 -7.86 16.95
CA HIS A 187 9.24 -8.68 17.41
C HIS A 187 9.55 -10.18 17.39
N SER A 188 10.51 -10.62 16.57
CA SER A 188 11.04 -11.99 16.67
C SER A 188 12.03 -12.16 17.82
N LEU A 189 12.42 -11.08 18.51
CA LEU A 189 13.52 -11.07 19.50
C LEU A 189 14.84 -11.59 18.91
N PHE A 190 15.07 -11.32 17.62
CA PHE A 190 16.19 -11.84 16.84
C PHE A 190 16.25 -13.38 16.76
N ASP A 191 15.15 -14.06 17.11
CA ASP A 191 15.03 -15.51 17.01
C ASP A 191 14.64 -15.88 15.58
N GLU A 192 15.52 -16.63 14.92
CA GLU A 192 15.31 -17.11 13.55
C GLU A 192 14.00 -17.91 13.41
N ALA A 193 13.66 -18.73 14.40
CA ALA A 193 12.47 -19.58 14.38
C ALA A 193 11.16 -18.78 14.40
N LYS A 194 11.22 -17.51 14.84
CA LYS A 194 10.06 -16.60 14.94
C LYS A 194 9.98 -15.57 13.82
N ARG A 195 10.95 -15.54 12.90
CA ARG A 195 10.98 -14.56 11.80
C ARG A 195 9.76 -14.71 10.89
N ASN A 196 9.49 -15.93 10.43
CA ASN A 196 8.39 -16.19 9.49
C ASN A 196 7.02 -15.95 10.11
N SER A 197 6.82 -16.31 11.39
CA SER A 197 5.56 -16.02 12.08
C SER A 197 5.35 -14.51 12.24
N THR A 198 6.39 -13.77 12.63
CA THR A 198 6.32 -12.30 12.77
C THR A 198 6.02 -11.61 11.44
N LEU A 199 6.66 -12.06 10.35
CA LEU A 199 6.40 -11.53 9.02
C LEU A 199 4.97 -11.87 8.56
N SER A 200 4.49 -13.09 8.84
CA SER A 200 3.11 -13.50 8.55
C SER A 200 2.08 -12.64 9.30
N ASP A 201 2.37 -12.24 10.54
CA ASP A 201 1.50 -11.35 11.33
C ASP A 201 1.39 -9.95 10.70
N ILE A 202 2.51 -9.39 10.22
CA ILE A 202 2.52 -8.11 9.47
C ILE A 202 1.64 -8.23 8.22
N ILE A 203 1.81 -9.31 7.45
CA ILE A 203 1.04 -9.52 6.22
C ILE A 203 -0.45 -9.76 6.48
N SER A 204 -0.78 -10.43 7.58
CA SER A 204 -2.17 -10.62 7.98
C SER A 204 -2.84 -9.28 8.29
N ARG A 205 -2.15 -8.37 9.00
CA ARG A 205 -2.64 -7.01 9.26
C ARG A 205 -2.75 -6.19 7.99
N TYR A 206 -1.75 -6.25 7.12
CA TYR A 206 -1.80 -5.62 5.80
C TYR A 206 -3.04 -6.07 5.02
N ASN A 207 -3.33 -7.37 4.97
CA ASN A 207 -4.47 -7.88 4.23
C ASN A 207 -5.82 -7.47 4.82
N ASN A 208 -5.92 -7.33 6.14
CA ASN A 208 -7.10 -6.78 6.79
C ASN A 208 -7.30 -5.31 6.41
N ILE A 209 -6.22 -4.52 6.39
CA ILE A 209 -6.26 -3.12 5.94
C ILE A 209 -6.73 -3.03 4.48
N VAL A 210 -6.17 -3.85 3.59
CA VAL A 210 -6.60 -3.89 2.18
C VAL A 210 -8.08 -4.26 2.06
N LEU A 211 -8.57 -5.21 2.86
CA LEU A 211 -9.98 -5.61 2.85
C LEU A 211 -10.92 -4.47 3.29
N GLU A 212 -10.51 -3.67 4.26
CA GLU A 212 -11.32 -2.59 4.81
C GLU A 212 -11.24 -1.30 4.00
N ALA A 213 -10.05 -0.97 3.47
CA ALA A 213 -9.75 0.32 2.88
C ALA A 213 -9.74 0.33 1.34
N GLU A 214 -9.60 -0.83 0.68
CA GLU A 214 -9.45 -0.93 -0.77
C GLU A 214 -10.54 -1.78 -1.43
N THR A 215 -10.90 -1.40 -2.65
CA THR A 215 -11.85 -2.17 -3.47
C THR A 215 -11.16 -3.20 -4.37
N ASP A 216 -9.86 -3.07 -4.61
CA ASP A 216 -9.07 -3.96 -5.48
C ASP A 216 -8.48 -5.14 -4.67
N PRO A 217 -9.05 -6.35 -4.76
CA PRO A 217 -8.56 -7.51 -4.01
C PRO A 217 -7.21 -8.01 -4.51
N SER A 218 -6.72 -7.58 -5.69
CA SER A 218 -5.40 -7.97 -6.20
C SER A 218 -4.25 -7.38 -5.39
N LEU A 219 -4.52 -6.38 -4.54
CA LEU A 219 -3.55 -5.79 -3.63
C LEU A 219 -3.15 -6.70 -2.47
N ARG A 220 -3.92 -7.78 -2.22
CA ARG A 220 -3.62 -8.75 -1.17
C ARG A 220 -2.28 -9.44 -1.40
N ILE A 221 -1.66 -9.84 -0.30
CA ILE A 221 -0.40 -10.58 -0.28
C ILE A 221 -0.65 -11.97 0.29
N GLU A 222 -0.39 -12.99 -0.50
CA GLU A 222 -0.29 -14.37 -0.04
C GLU A 222 1.08 -14.60 0.59
N PHE A 223 1.12 -15.26 1.74
CA PHE A 223 2.35 -15.54 2.47
C PHE A 223 2.75 -17.00 2.30
N GLU A 224 3.91 -17.25 1.69
CA GLU A 224 4.50 -18.58 1.53
C GLU A 224 5.76 -18.71 2.39
N ALA A 225 5.72 -19.55 3.43
CA ALA A 225 6.92 -19.91 4.17
C ALA A 225 7.66 -21.05 3.45
N ARG A 226 8.98 -20.91 3.24
CA ARG A 226 9.85 -21.95 2.68
C ARG A 226 10.98 -22.32 3.64
#